data_AF-A0A256BDQ6-F1
#
_entry.id   AF-A0A256BDQ6-F1
#
_cell.length_a   1.000
_cell.length_b   1.000
_cell.length_c   1.000
_cell.angle_alpha   90.00
_cell.angle_beta   90.00
_cell.angle_gamma   90.00
#
_symmetry.space_group_name_H-M   'P 1'
#
loop_
_entity.id
_entity.type
_entity.pdbx_description
1 polymer ?
#
loop_
_entity_poly.entity_id
_entity_poly.type
_entity_poly.pdbx_seq_one_letter_code
_entity_poly.pdbx_strand_id
1 'polypeptide(L)'
;MTNALPTIDNIEAKSDVFSHQDFASFQKIVQASSIRSATAQKITVNANNLVTDALKSLASEYSYLEYLISTYQSASYIPDFPDCWVILRYISYAILAKDSSVLDRCLNGLKEVYTALNILPFFVVRLIKLIKNAAIALIDDGELSKEASEYFDIVIASFGEEKPPLWVRLVEIGRQVPDEEWAKLPTDLSRNFEHYMYGAKKEE
;
A
#
# COMPACT_ATOMS: atom_id res chain seq x y z
N MET A 1 21.95 -6.46 12.87
CA MET A 1 23.21 -7.24 12.78
C MET A 1 23.70 -7.39 11.34
N THR A 2 22.81 -7.47 10.34
CA THR A 2 23.18 -7.68 8.92
C THR A 2 24.18 -6.65 8.36
N ASN A 3 24.06 -5.36 8.71
CA ASN A 3 24.99 -4.31 8.24
C ASN A 3 26.39 -4.35 8.86
N ALA A 4 26.59 -5.11 9.94
CA ALA A 4 27.89 -5.25 10.59
C ALA A 4 28.71 -6.41 9.98
N LEU A 5 28.04 -7.37 9.33
CA LEU A 5 28.66 -8.55 8.74
C LEU A 5 29.73 -8.21 7.68
N PRO A 6 29.48 -7.29 6.72
CA PRO A 6 30.48 -6.99 5.69
C PRO A 6 31.76 -6.37 6.28
N THR A 7 31.64 -5.61 7.38
CA THR A 7 32.80 -5.03 8.06
C THR A 7 33.59 -6.13 8.78
N ILE A 8 32.90 -7.08 9.42
CA ILE A 8 33.53 -8.26 10.06
C ILE A 8 34.21 -9.12 8.99
N ASP A 9 33.51 -9.47 7.92
CA ASP A 9 34.02 -10.30 6.82
C ASP A 9 35.26 -9.67 6.16
N ASN A 10 35.28 -8.35 5.99
CA ASN A 10 36.46 -7.63 5.45
C ASN A 10 37.66 -7.64 6.40
N ILE A 11 37.43 -7.62 7.71
CA ILE A 11 38.49 -7.70 8.73
C ILE A 11 39.03 -9.13 8.81
N GLU A 12 38.13 -10.14 8.79
CA GLU A 12 38.50 -11.55 8.74
C GLU A 12 39.29 -11.87 7.48
N ALA A 13 38.88 -11.35 6.31
CA ALA A 13 39.60 -11.53 5.05
C ALA A 13 41.01 -10.90 5.05
N LYS A 14 41.24 -9.86 5.86
CA LYS A 14 42.57 -9.26 6.07
C LYS A 14 43.42 -10.03 7.08
N SER A 15 42.84 -10.97 7.85
CA SER A 15 43.53 -11.69 8.94
C SER A 15 44.29 -10.76 9.90
N ASP A 16 43.74 -9.57 10.15
CA ASP A 16 44.36 -8.50 10.94
C ASP A 16 43.62 -8.27 12.27
N VAL A 17 44.27 -7.63 13.23
CA VAL A 17 43.66 -7.28 14.53
C VAL A 17 42.77 -6.05 14.37
N PHE A 18 41.64 -6.01 15.07
CA PHE A 18 40.72 -4.86 15.05
C PHE A 18 41.45 -3.53 15.31
N SER A 19 41.43 -2.64 14.31
CA SER A 19 42.04 -1.31 14.44
C SER A 19 41.11 -0.33 15.18
N HIS A 20 41.66 0.79 15.67
CA HIS A 20 40.84 1.87 16.23
C HIS A 20 39.85 2.47 15.22
N GLN A 21 40.16 2.43 13.92
CA GLN A 21 39.26 2.90 12.86
C GLN A 21 38.08 1.94 12.67
N ASP A 22 38.33 0.63 12.75
CA ASP A 22 37.27 -0.39 12.67
C ASP A 22 36.32 -0.21 13.85
N PHE A 23 36.83 -0.07 15.08
CA PHE A 23 35.99 0.17 16.25
C PHE A 23 35.13 1.44 16.13
N ALA A 24 35.71 2.53 15.61
CA ALA A 24 34.95 3.76 15.34
C ALA A 24 33.85 3.54 14.28
N SER A 25 34.10 2.72 13.27
CA SER A 25 33.09 2.36 12.27
C SER A 25 31.95 1.50 12.86
N PHE A 26 32.28 0.52 13.71
CA PHE A 26 31.29 -0.29 14.42
C PHE A 26 30.46 0.57 15.38
N GLN A 27 31.09 1.49 16.11
CA GLN A 27 30.38 2.40 17.00
C GLN A 27 29.33 3.22 16.24
N LYS A 28 29.66 3.72 15.04
CA LYS A 28 28.70 4.41 14.17
C LYS A 28 27.56 3.50 13.72
N ILE A 29 27.85 2.25 13.33
CA ILE A 29 26.82 1.26 12.94
C ILE A 29 25.86 0.99 14.12
N VAL A 30 26.40 0.84 15.33
CA VAL A 30 25.60 0.62 16.54
C VAL A 30 24.72 1.83 16.85
N GLN A 31 25.28 3.04 16.81
CA GLN A 31 24.50 4.28 17.01
C GLN A 31 23.35 4.42 15.99
N ALA A 32 23.64 4.18 14.71
CA ALA A 32 22.62 4.21 13.66
C ALA A 32 21.53 3.13 13.87
N SER A 33 21.92 1.94 14.34
CA SER A 33 20.96 0.86 14.62
C SER A 33 20.00 1.17 15.77
N SER A 34 20.46 1.93 16.77
CA SER A 34 19.61 2.39 17.89
C SER A 34 18.47 3.28 17.41
N ILE A 35 18.79 4.24 16.53
CA ILE A 35 17.79 5.16 15.94
C ILE A 35 16.78 4.38 15.09
N ARG A 36 17.26 3.44 14.26
CA ARG A 36 16.38 2.55 13.46
C ARG A 36 15.45 1.71 14.32
N SER A 37 15.95 1.20 15.44
CA SER A 37 15.14 0.44 16.40
C SER A 37 14.03 1.30 17.00
N ALA A 38 14.34 2.54 17.37
CA ALA A 38 13.34 3.48 17.87
C ALA A 38 12.27 3.79 16.80
N THR A 39 12.67 4.02 15.55
CA THR A 39 11.74 4.26 14.43
C THR A 39 10.85 3.06 14.14
N ALA A 40 11.42 1.85 14.08
CA ALA A 40 10.64 0.62 13.87
C ALA A 40 9.62 0.39 15.01
N GLN A 41 10.00 0.70 16.25
CA GLN A 41 9.09 0.65 17.38
C GLN A 41 7.96 1.68 17.25
N LYS A 42 8.25 2.93 16.84
CA LYS A 42 7.23 3.95 16.60
C LYS A 42 6.18 3.50 15.59
N ILE A 43 6.61 2.91 14.47
CA ILE A 43 5.71 2.37 13.44
C ILE A 43 4.86 1.24 14.02
N THR A 44 5.48 0.29 14.72
CA THR A 44 4.80 -0.88 15.27
C THR A 44 3.75 -0.50 16.32
N VAL A 45 4.07 0.43 17.22
CA VAL A 45 3.14 0.91 18.27
C VAL A 45 1.95 1.65 17.66
N ASN A 46 2.17 2.42 16.59
CA ASN A 46 1.11 3.20 15.92
C ASN A 46 0.42 2.46 14.77
N ALA A 47 0.77 1.19 14.50
CA ALA A 47 0.30 0.46 13.32
C ALA A 47 -1.23 0.42 13.21
N ASN A 48 -1.93 0.16 14.32
CA ASN A 48 -3.41 0.10 14.33
C ASN A 48 -4.05 1.45 14.00
N ASN A 49 -3.50 2.54 14.56
CA ASN A 49 -4.00 3.89 14.30
C ASN A 49 -3.74 4.28 12.84
N LEU A 50 -2.54 4.01 12.32
CA LEU A 50 -2.17 4.26 10.93
C LEU A 50 -3.13 3.58 9.94
N VAL A 51 -3.42 2.29 10.17
CA VAL A 51 -4.32 1.52 9.29
C VAL A 51 -5.75 2.04 9.42
N THR A 52 -6.23 2.30 10.64
CA THR A 52 -7.60 2.76 10.88
C THR A 52 -7.84 4.15 10.27
N ASP A 53 -6.89 5.07 10.41
CA ASP A 53 -7.01 6.42 9.87
C ASP A 53 -6.94 6.41 8.35
N ALA A 54 -6.05 5.59 7.76
CA ALA A 54 -5.99 5.40 6.33
C ALA A 54 -7.31 4.83 5.76
N LEU A 55 -7.92 3.85 6.44
CA LEU A 55 -9.20 3.28 6.04
C LEU A 55 -10.34 4.32 6.11
N LYS A 56 -10.37 5.18 7.13
CA LYS A 56 -11.34 6.27 7.23
C LYS A 56 -11.19 7.30 6.11
N SER A 57 -9.95 7.72 5.82
CA SER A 57 -9.66 8.63 4.71
C SER A 57 -10.08 8.01 3.38
N LEU A 58 -9.79 6.74 3.18
CA LEU A 58 -10.20 6.00 1.98
C LEU A 58 -11.73 5.93 1.85
N ALA A 59 -12.45 5.65 2.94
CA ALA A 59 -13.91 5.63 2.93
C ALA A 59 -14.52 7.00 2.56
N SER A 60 -13.92 8.11 3.02
CA SER A 60 -14.38 9.44 2.65
C SER A 60 -14.13 9.82 1.19
N GLU A 61 -13.04 9.33 0.58
CA GLU A 61 -12.71 9.60 -0.83
C GLU A 61 -13.73 8.95 -1.78
N TYR A 62 -14.30 7.81 -1.36
CA TYR A 62 -15.18 7.01 -2.19
C TYR A 62 -16.59 6.87 -1.62
N SER A 63 -17.20 7.95 -1.13
CA SER A 63 -18.56 7.93 -0.55
C SER A 63 -19.63 7.23 -1.42
N TYR A 64 -19.48 7.21 -2.75
CA TYR A 64 -20.38 6.48 -3.67
C TYR A 64 -20.18 4.96 -3.65
N LEU A 65 -19.01 4.49 -3.22
CA LEU A 65 -18.72 3.08 -3.10
C LEU A 65 -19.47 2.47 -1.92
N GLU A 66 -20.31 3.14 -1.14
CA GLU A 66 -21.01 2.50 0.00
C GLU A 66 -21.72 1.18 -0.38
N TYR A 67 -22.21 1.03 -1.62
CA TYR A 67 -22.75 -0.23 -2.18
C TYR A 67 -21.67 -1.19 -2.75
N LEU A 68 -20.58 -0.66 -3.31
CA LEU A 68 -19.46 -1.49 -3.76
C LEU A 68 -18.66 -1.99 -2.56
N ILE A 69 -18.34 -1.10 -1.63
CA ILE A 69 -17.99 -1.30 -0.23
C ILE A 69 -18.98 -2.24 0.43
N SER A 70 -20.29 -2.26 0.14
CA SER A 70 -21.16 -3.30 0.74
C SER A 70 -20.98 -4.69 0.13
N THR A 71 -20.64 -4.76 -1.16
CA THR A 71 -20.20 -5.98 -1.84
C THR A 71 -18.80 -6.41 -1.36
N TYR A 72 -17.92 -5.43 -1.07
CA TYR A 72 -16.68 -5.55 -0.31
C TYR A 72 -16.92 -5.57 1.22
N GLN A 73 -18.16 -5.49 1.73
CA GLN A 73 -18.56 -5.66 3.15
C GLN A 73 -19.15 -7.06 3.33
N SER A 74 -19.09 -7.89 2.29
CA SER A 74 -18.65 -9.28 2.51
C SER A 74 -17.30 -9.31 3.24
N ALA A 75 -16.51 -8.22 3.25
CA ALA A 75 -15.38 -7.97 4.16
C ALA A 75 -15.72 -7.14 5.42
N SER A 76 -17.00 -6.95 5.78
CA SER A 76 -17.40 -6.78 7.19
C SER A 76 -17.34 -8.11 7.95
N TYR A 77 -17.05 -9.21 7.25
CA TYR A 77 -16.64 -10.50 7.84
C TYR A 77 -15.15 -10.81 7.60
N ILE A 78 -14.32 -9.80 7.32
CA ILE A 78 -12.87 -9.89 7.51
C ILE A 78 -12.54 -8.91 8.62
N PRO A 79 -12.49 -9.38 9.89
CA PRO A 79 -12.03 -8.54 10.99
C PRO A 79 -10.57 -8.20 10.72
N ASP A 80 -10.30 -6.93 10.43
CA ASP A 80 -9.01 -6.33 10.08
C ASP A 80 -8.47 -6.76 8.72
N PHE A 81 -8.01 -5.85 7.85
CA PHE A 81 -7.22 -6.17 6.66
C PHE A 81 -5.88 -6.73 7.17
N PRO A 82 -5.71 -8.05 7.41
CA PRO A 82 -4.64 -8.54 8.28
C PRO A 82 -3.29 -8.32 7.60
N ASP A 83 -3.29 -8.31 6.28
CA ASP A 83 -2.07 -8.15 5.52
C ASP A 83 -1.47 -6.75 5.69
N CYS A 84 -2.24 -5.71 6.05
CA CYS A 84 -1.70 -4.38 6.33
C CYS A 84 -0.76 -4.40 7.55
N TRP A 85 -1.13 -5.11 8.62
CA TRP A 85 -0.25 -5.22 9.80
C TRP A 85 0.97 -6.10 9.50
N VAL A 86 0.80 -7.14 8.68
CA VAL A 86 1.91 -7.98 8.20
C VAL A 86 2.87 -7.14 7.37
N ILE A 87 2.39 -6.37 6.41
CA ILE A 87 3.18 -5.46 5.59
C ILE A 87 3.94 -4.46 6.47
N LEU A 88 3.27 -3.78 7.41
CA LEU A 88 3.93 -2.84 8.33
C LEU A 88 5.00 -3.51 9.21
N ARG A 89 4.76 -4.75 9.63
CA ARG A 89 5.74 -5.54 10.37
C ARG A 89 6.97 -5.86 9.52
N TYR A 90 6.77 -6.28 8.26
CA TYR A 90 7.87 -6.55 7.33
C TYR A 90 8.64 -5.28 6.93
N ILE A 91 7.96 -4.13 6.79
CA ILE A 91 8.60 -2.83 6.60
C ILE A 91 9.46 -2.47 7.83
N SER A 92 8.95 -2.71 9.03
CA SER A 92 9.73 -2.50 10.27
C SER A 92 10.97 -3.39 10.30
N TYR A 93 10.89 -4.63 9.81
CA TYR A 93 12.05 -5.51 9.65
C TYR A 93 13.03 -5.02 8.59
N ALA A 94 12.54 -4.51 7.46
CA ALA A 94 13.37 -3.92 6.42
C ALA A 94 14.14 -2.69 6.93
N ILE A 95 13.50 -1.81 7.72
CA ILE A 95 14.14 -0.64 8.36
C ILE A 95 15.24 -1.06 9.34
N LEU A 96 14.98 -2.11 10.14
CA LEU A 96 15.94 -2.66 11.11
C LEU A 96 17.13 -3.33 10.42
N ALA A 97 16.88 -4.08 9.35
CA ALA A 97 17.91 -4.78 8.57
C ALA A 97 18.68 -3.84 7.63
N LYS A 98 18.06 -2.74 7.21
CA LYS A 98 18.46 -1.89 6.08
C LYS A 98 18.54 -2.67 4.76
N ASP A 99 17.59 -3.59 4.55
CA ASP A 99 17.55 -4.47 3.40
C ASP A 99 16.09 -4.70 2.96
N SER A 100 15.80 -4.43 1.69
CA SER A 100 14.48 -4.61 1.10
C SER A 100 14.16 -6.06 0.76
N SER A 101 15.16 -6.96 0.68
CA SER A 101 14.97 -8.38 0.37
C SER A 101 14.02 -9.10 1.36
N VAL A 102 13.89 -8.54 2.56
CA VAL A 102 12.97 -9.03 3.59
C VAL A 102 11.50 -8.91 3.14
N LEU A 103 11.19 -7.91 2.31
CA LEU A 103 9.84 -7.66 1.79
C LEU A 103 9.40 -8.73 0.79
N ASP A 104 10.31 -9.36 0.05
CA ASP A 104 9.96 -10.40 -0.93
C ASP A 104 9.16 -11.54 -0.28
N ARG A 105 9.45 -11.85 1.00
CA ARG A 105 8.74 -12.90 1.75
C ARG A 105 7.26 -12.60 1.99
N CYS A 106 6.87 -11.33 2.12
CA CYS A 106 5.47 -10.96 2.33
C CYS A 106 4.74 -10.61 1.03
N LEU A 107 5.45 -10.21 -0.02
CA LEU A 107 4.85 -9.77 -1.28
C LEU A 107 4.68 -10.92 -2.29
N ASN A 108 5.53 -11.93 -2.25
CA ASN A 108 5.44 -13.07 -3.16
C ASN A 108 4.12 -13.82 -3.00
N GLY A 109 3.31 -13.86 -4.07
CA GLY A 109 2.02 -14.55 -4.08
C GLY A 109 0.85 -13.71 -3.55
N LEU A 110 1.11 -12.59 -2.87
CA LEU A 110 0.06 -11.79 -2.23
C LEU A 110 -0.85 -11.10 -3.27
N LYS A 111 -0.25 -10.63 -4.36
CA LYS A 111 -0.99 -10.03 -5.48
C LYS A 111 -1.91 -11.05 -6.16
N GLU A 112 -1.42 -12.26 -6.35
CA GLU A 112 -2.17 -13.37 -6.96
C GLU A 112 -3.36 -13.76 -6.09
N VAL A 113 -3.16 -13.82 -4.76
CA VAL A 113 -4.24 -14.06 -3.78
C VAL A 113 -5.30 -12.96 -3.85
N TYR A 114 -4.91 -11.68 -3.89
CA TYR A 114 -5.87 -10.58 -4.00
C TYR A 114 -6.65 -10.60 -5.30
N THR A 115 -5.98 -10.95 -6.39
CA THR A 115 -6.65 -11.13 -7.69
C THR A 115 -7.66 -12.27 -7.62
N ALA A 116 -7.32 -13.39 -6.98
CA ALA A 116 -8.22 -14.52 -6.79
C ALA A 116 -9.43 -14.21 -5.89
N LEU A 117 -9.25 -13.31 -4.91
CA LEU A 117 -10.32 -12.84 -4.02
C LEU A 117 -11.14 -11.67 -4.62
N ASN A 118 -10.90 -11.29 -5.88
CA ASN A 118 -11.51 -10.14 -6.54
C ASN A 118 -11.26 -8.80 -5.82
N ILE A 119 -10.15 -8.67 -5.09
CA ILE A 119 -9.71 -7.42 -4.50
C ILE A 119 -8.97 -6.62 -5.59
N LEU A 120 -9.49 -5.42 -5.89
CA LEU A 120 -8.89 -4.53 -6.89
C LEU A 120 -7.49 -4.05 -6.41
N PRO A 121 -6.41 -4.26 -7.20
CA PRO A 121 -5.07 -3.77 -6.83
C PRO A 121 -5.02 -2.25 -6.62
N PHE A 122 -5.86 -1.50 -7.35
CA PHE A 122 -6.03 -0.05 -7.18
C PHE A 122 -6.32 0.35 -5.73
N PHE A 123 -7.22 -0.37 -5.05
CA PHE A 123 -7.60 -0.10 -3.67
C PHE A 123 -6.43 -0.31 -2.71
N VAL A 124 -5.71 -1.41 -2.87
CA VAL A 124 -4.55 -1.77 -2.04
C VAL A 124 -3.43 -0.75 -2.21
N VAL A 125 -3.12 -0.36 -3.44
CA VAL A 125 -2.12 0.68 -3.73
C VAL A 125 -2.50 2.01 -3.06
N ARG A 126 -3.77 2.44 -3.18
CA ARG A 126 -4.25 3.68 -2.56
C ARG A 126 -4.15 3.62 -1.04
N LEU A 127 -4.57 2.51 -0.42
CA LEU A 127 -4.49 2.31 1.02
C LEU A 127 -3.05 2.38 1.53
N ILE A 128 -2.12 1.69 0.88
CA ILE A 128 -0.71 1.68 1.29
C ILE A 128 -0.06 3.07 1.12
N LYS A 129 -0.47 3.85 0.10
CA LYS A 129 -0.04 5.25 -0.06
C LYS A 129 -0.51 6.14 1.10
N LEU A 130 -1.74 5.98 1.56
CA LEU A 130 -2.25 6.73 2.72
C LEU A 130 -1.49 6.33 4.00
N ILE A 131 -1.27 5.03 4.21
CA ILE A 131 -0.47 4.52 5.33
C ILE A 131 0.97 5.07 5.27
N LYS A 132 1.60 5.08 4.10
CA LYS A 132 2.93 5.65 3.86
C LYS A 132 3.00 7.10 4.31
N ASN A 133 2.06 7.93 3.86
CA ASN A 133 2.04 9.36 4.20
C ASN A 133 1.91 9.59 5.71
N ALA A 134 1.03 8.84 6.37
CA ALA A 134 0.85 8.93 7.81
C ALA A 134 2.07 8.39 8.59
N ALA A 135 2.68 7.29 8.13
CA ALA A 135 3.86 6.70 8.76
C ALA A 135 5.10 7.60 8.63
N ILE A 136 5.32 8.21 7.46
CA ILE A 136 6.42 9.16 7.22
C ILE A 136 6.31 10.37 8.14
N ALA A 137 5.09 10.85 8.41
CA ALA A 137 4.86 11.97 9.32
C ALA A 137 5.24 11.67 10.79
N LEU A 138 5.38 10.39 11.17
CA LEU A 138 5.82 9.98 12.52
C LEU A 138 7.36 9.94 12.68
N ILE A 139 8.12 10.06 11.59
CA ILE A 139 9.57 9.92 11.57
C ILE A 139 10.21 11.31 11.55
N ASP A 140 10.90 11.66 12.64
CA ASP A 140 11.57 12.97 12.80
C ASP A 140 12.84 13.10 11.94
N ASP A 141 13.50 11.98 11.66
CA ASP A 141 14.77 11.94 10.93
C ASP A 141 14.53 11.94 9.41
N GLY A 142 15.07 12.95 8.72
CA GLY A 142 14.84 13.15 7.28
C GLY A 142 15.50 12.11 6.37
N GLU A 143 16.60 11.48 6.79
CA GLU A 143 17.26 10.44 5.99
C GLU A 143 16.51 9.10 6.15
N LEU A 144 16.18 8.73 7.39
CA LEU A 144 15.39 7.53 7.67
C LEU A 144 13.97 7.63 7.11
N SER A 145 13.39 8.83 7.06
CA SER A 145 12.10 9.08 6.43
C SER A 145 12.12 8.77 4.93
N LYS A 146 13.19 9.19 4.23
CA LYS A 146 13.40 8.84 2.81
C LYS A 146 13.61 7.34 2.62
N GLU A 147 14.43 6.72 3.46
CA GLU A 147 14.65 5.27 3.38
C GLU A 147 13.37 4.48 3.66
N ALA A 148 12.60 4.87 4.68
CA ALA A 148 11.30 4.27 4.97
C ALA A 148 10.34 4.43 3.78
N SER A 149 10.32 5.60 3.14
CA SER A 149 9.54 5.85 1.93
C SER A 149 9.87 4.86 0.82
N GLU A 150 11.16 4.57 0.58
CA GLU A 150 11.59 3.61 -0.45
C GLU A 150 11.03 2.21 -0.19
N TYR A 151 11.02 1.74 1.06
CA TYR A 151 10.41 0.44 1.39
C TYR A 151 8.91 0.42 1.11
N PHE A 152 8.18 1.49 1.42
CA PHE A 152 6.77 1.61 1.05
C PHE A 152 6.58 1.62 -0.47
N ASP A 153 7.47 2.29 -1.21
CA ASP A 153 7.39 2.35 -2.68
C ASP A 153 7.61 0.99 -3.34
N ILE A 154 8.50 0.15 -2.80
CA ILE A 154 8.68 -1.24 -3.24
C ILE A 154 7.39 -2.04 -3.06
N VAL A 155 6.75 -1.91 -1.89
CA VAL A 155 5.46 -2.57 -1.63
C VAL A 155 4.40 -2.08 -2.62
N ILE A 156 4.28 -0.78 -2.84
CA ILE A 156 3.33 -0.19 -3.80
C ILE A 156 3.57 -0.74 -5.22
N ALA A 157 4.83 -0.77 -5.65
CA ALA A 157 5.21 -1.24 -6.98
C ALA A 157 4.84 -2.72 -7.20
N SER A 158 4.87 -3.55 -6.16
CA SER A 158 4.50 -4.97 -6.26
C SER A 158 3.03 -5.17 -6.69
N PHE A 159 2.12 -4.33 -6.19
CA PHE A 159 0.69 -4.43 -6.51
C PHE A 159 0.33 -3.85 -7.89
N GLY A 160 1.19 -3.00 -8.46
CA GLY A 160 1.05 -2.45 -9.81
C GLY A 160 0.62 -0.98 -9.83
N GLU A 161 0.02 -0.56 -10.94
CA GLU A 161 -0.35 0.84 -11.13
C GLU A 161 -1.64 1.23 -10.40
N GLU A 162 -1.66 2.45 -9.85
CA GLU A 162 -2.87 3.09 -9.33
C GLU A 162 -3.74 3.59 -10.49
N LYS A 163 -4.29 2.66 -11.28
CA LYS A 163 -5.27 2.99 -12.33
C LYS A 163 -6.67 2.62 -11.82
N PRO A 164 -7.58 3.61 -11.67
CA PRO A 164 -8.95 3.29 -11.29
C PRO A 164 -9.57 2.42 -12.38
N PRO A 165 -10.39 1.41 -12.00
CA PRO A 165 -11.09 0.59 -12.97
C PRO A 165 -12.03 1.46 -13.81
N LEU A 166 -12.34 1.00 -15.01
CA LEU A 166 -13.14 1.75 -15.99
C LEU A 166 -14.48 2.23 -15.39
N TRP A 167 -15.14 1.39 -14.59
CA TRP A 167 -16.40 1.73 -13.93
C TRP A 167 -16.28 2.90 -12.95
N VAL A 168 -15.16 3.04 -12.23
CA VAL A 168 -14.93 4.20 -11.35
C VAL A 168 -14.85 5.48 -12.18
N ARG A 169 -14.13 5.45 -13.31
CA ARG A 169 -14.09 6.59 -14.24
C ARG A 169 -15.46 6.91 -14.84
N LEU A 170 -16.24 5.88 -15.18
CA LEU A 170 -17.60 6.07 -15.71
C LEU A 170 -18.52 6.74 -14.69
N VAL A 171 -18.42 6.36 -13.41
CA VAL A 171 -19.18 7.02 -12.34
C VAL A 171 -18.72 8.47 -12.13
N GLU A 172 -17.43 8.74 -12.20
CA GLU A 172 -16.89 10.11 -12.13
C GLU A 172 -17.40 10.99 -13.27
N ILE A 173 -17.40 10.47 -14.51
CA ILE A 173 -17.97 11.15 -15.68
C ILE A 173 -19.47 11.35 -15.46
N GLY A 174 -20.17 10.33 -14.97
CA GLY A 174 -21.61 10.40 -14.76
C GLY A 174 -22.04 11.46 -13.76
N ARG A 175 -21.21 11.76 -12.76
CA ARG A 175 -21.43 12.88 -11.82
C ARG A 175 -21.29 14.27 -12.43
N GLN A 176 -20.59 14.40 -13.56
CA GLN A 176 -20.46 15.68 -14.27
C GLN A 176 -21.71 16.00 -15.10
N VAL A 177 -22.57 15.00 -15.32
CA VAL A 177 -23.79 15.12 -16.12
C VAL A 177 -24.98 15.42 -15.19
N PRO A 178 -25.72 16.53 -15.40
CA PRO A 178 -26.90 16.87 -14.61
C PRO A 178 -27.99 15.79 -14.68
N ASP A 179 -28.76 15.62 -13.60
CA ASP A 179 -29.86 14.65 -13.53
C ASP A 179 -30.92 14.86 -14.63
N GLU A 180 -31.07 16.10 -15.13
CA GLU A 180 -31.95 16.45 -16.24
C GLU A 180 -31.54 15.77 -17.57
N GLU A 181 -30.25 15.55 -17.79
CA GLU A 181 -29.75 14.83 -18.97
C GLU A 181 -29.88 13.32 -18.77
N TRP A 182 -29.72 12.83 -17.54
CA TRP A 182 -30.00 11.43 -17.19
C TRP A 182 -31.46 11.04 -17.41
N ALA A 183 -32.39 11.97 -17.15
CA ALA A 183 -33.82 11.76 -17.36
C ALA A 183 -34.21 11.59 -18.84
N LYS A 184 -33.37 12.04 -19.79
CA LYS A 184 -33.61 11.86 -21.23
C LYS A 184 -33.27 10.45 -21.72
N LEU A 185 -32.52 9.67 -20.93
CA LEU A 185 -32.12 8.33 -21.34
C LEU A 185 -33.31 7.36 -21.25
N PRO A 186 -33.48 6.50 -22.27
CA PRO A 186 -34.53 5.49 -22.25
C PRO A 186 -34.26 4.45 -21.16
N THR A 187 -35.29 4.14 -20.37
CA THR A 187 -35.21 3.15 -19.28
C THR A 187 -35.08 1.71 -19.79
N ASP A 188 -35.37 1.49 -21.06
CA ASP A 188 -35.34 0.20 -21.75
C ASP A 188 -34.14 0.04 -22.69
N LEU A 189 -33.11 0.89 -22.58
CA LEU A 189 -31.91 0.87 -23.43
C LEU A 189 -31.28 -0.53 -23.54
N SER A 190 -31.23 -1.29 -22.45
CA SER A 190 -30.62 -2.62 -22.42
C SER A 190 -31.41 -3.67 -23.19
N ARG A 191 -32.74 -3.52 -23.27
CA ARG A 191 -33.62 -4.42 -24.03
C ARG A 191 -33.70 -4.00 -25.50
N ASN A 192 -33.76 -2.70 -25.74
CA ASN A 192 -34.02 -2.12 -27.05
C ASN A 192 -32.78 -1.44 -27.65
N PHE A 193 -31.59 -1.97 -27.37
CA PHE A 193 -30.32 -1.39 -27.84
C PHE A 193 -30.29 -1.20 -29.36
N GLU A 194 -30.74 -2.22 -30.11
CA GLU A 194 -30.80 -2.19 -31.58
C GLU A 194 -31.77 -1.12 -32.11
N HIS A 195 -32.85 -0.84 -31.39
CA HIS A 195 -33.78 0.24 -31.74
C HIS A 195 -33.10 1.60 -31.63
N TYR A 196 -32.37 1.84 -30.53
CA TYR A 196 -31.74 3.14 -30.28
C TYR A 196 -30.48 3.38 -31.11
N MET A 197 -29.72 2.34 -31.44
CA MET A 197 -28.49 2.46 -32.24
C MET A 197 -28.71 2.38 -33.74
N TYR A 198 -29.69 1.58 -34.18
CA TYR A 198 -29.87 1.24 -35.60
C TYR A 198 -31.30 1.42 -36.12
N GLY A 199 -32.25 1.86 -35.29
CA GLY A 199 -33.64 2.12 -35.71
C GLY A 199 -34.48 0.85 -35.92
N ALA A 200 -34.08 -0.29 -35.33
CA ALA A 200 -34.86 -1.52 -35.34
C ALA A 200 -36.25 -1.35 -34.68
N LYS A 201 -37.18 -2.28 -34.89
CA LYS A 201 -38.47 -2.26 -34.18
C LYS A 201 -38.25 -2.49 -32.69
N LYS A 202 -38.95 -1.72 -31.86
CA LYS A 202 -38.92 -1.82 -30.40
C LYS A 202 -39.58 -3.14 -29.96
N GLU A 203 -38.90 -3.89 -29.11
CA GLU A 203 -39.44 -5.07 -28.42
C GLU A 203 -40.19 -4.61 -27.16
N GLU A 204 -41.39 -5.16 -26.93
CA GLU A 204 -42.23 -4.89 -25.74
C GLU A 204 -41.73 -5.65 -24.50
#